data_AF-A0A6L8RL82-F1
#
_entry.id   AF-A0A6L8RL82-F1
#
_cell.length_a   1.000
_cell.length_b   1.000
_cell.length_c   1.000
_cell.angle_alpha   90.00
_cell.angle_beta   90.00
_cell.angle_gamma   90.00
#
_symmetry.space_group_name_H-M   'P 1'
#
loop_
_entity.id
_entity.type
_entity.pdbx_description
1 polymer ?
#
loop_
_entity_poly.entity_id
_entity_poly.type
_entity_poly.pdbx_seq_one_letter_code
_entity_poly.pdbx_strand_id
1 'polypeptide(L)' 'MTRDEFLNRLGELLACLPADQVKETQEFYAEAIADRMEDGMTEAEAVAAMGTPGEVAEATLDELPAVPRAIART' A
#
# COMPACT_ATOMS: atom_id res chain seq x y z
N MET A 1 -6.97 9.92 -9.10
CA MET A 1 -5.57 9.91 -8.63
C MET A 1 -4.83 8.88 -9.46
N THR A 2 -3.56 9.11 -9.76
CA THR A 2 -2.71 8.10 -10.42
C THR A 2 -2.25 7.05 -9.41
N ARG A 3 -1.76 5.91 -9.91
CA ARG A 3 -1.11 4.87 -9.11
C ARG A 3 0.04 5.47 -8.30
N ASP A 4 0.88 6.28 -8.93
CA ASP A 4 2.02 6.92 -8.28
C ASP A 4 1.58 7.90 -7.18
N GLU A 5 0.50 8.65 -7.37
CA GLU A 5 -0.09 9.50 -6.31
C GLU A 5 -0.62 8.66 -5.14
N PHE A 6 -1.33 7.56 -5.45
CA PHE A 6 -1.86 6.64 -4.44
C PHE A 6 -0.74 6.04 -3.59
N LEU A 7 0.31 5.51 -4.25
CA LEU A 7 1.44 4.88 -3.57
C LEU A 7 2.25 5.87 -2.74
N ASN A 8 2.49 7.07 -3.25
CA ASN A 8 3.15 8.13 -2.47
C ASN A 8 2.34 8.46 -1.22
N ARG A 9 1.02 8.65 -1.35
CA ARG A 9 0.16 8.97 -0.21
C ARG A 9 0.08 7.83 0.81
N LEU A 10 0.01 6.59 0.34
CA LEU A 10 0.06 5.40 1.18
C LEU A 10 1.39 5.32 1.95
N GLY A 11 2.50 5.62 1.28
CA GLY A 11 3.82 5.67 1.91
C GLY A 11 3.94 6.72 3.02
N GLU A 12 3.37 7.91 2.80
CA GLU A 12 3.31 8.96 3.83
C GLU A 12 2.52 8.51 5.07
N LEU A 13 1.38 7.83 4.86
CA LEU A 13 0.53 7.34 5.95
C LEU A 13 1.18 6.19 6.73
N LEU A 14 1.94 5.35 6.03
CA LEU A 14 2.68 4.24 6.62
C LEU A 14 4.09 4.64 7.08
N ALA A 15 4.46 5.92 7.05
CA ALA A 15 5.79 6.38 7.46
C ALA A 15 6.13 6.13 8.94
N CYS A 16 5.14 5.73 9.76
CA CYS A 16 5.36 5.21 11.12
C CYS A 16 5.96 3.80 11.14
N LEU A 17 6.04 3.12 10.00
CA LEU A 17 6.61 1.80 9.83
C LEU A 17 8.06 1.85 9.31
N PRO A 18 8.88 0.80 9.49
CA PRO A 18 10.18 0.69 8.84
C PRO A 18 10.06 0.87 7.34
N ALA A 19 11.01 1.60 6.74
CA ALA A 19 11.02 1.89 5.31
C ALA A 19 10.91 0.63 4.43
N ASP A 20 11.50 -0.48 4.86
CA ASP A 20 11.40 -1.76 4.15
C ASP A 20 9.96 -2.27 4.09
N GLN A 21 9.19 -2.16 5.20
CA GLN A 21 7.77 -2.55 5.23
C GLN A 21 6.86 -1.59 4.47
N VAL A 22 7.17 -0.28 4.50
CA VAL A 22 6.46 0.70 3.67
C VAL A 22 6.66 0.37 2.19
N LYS A 23 7.90 0.09 1.79
CA LYS A 23 8.25 -0.28 0.42
C LYS A 23 7.56 -1.57 -0.01
N GLU A 24 7.59 -2.61 0.83
CA GLU A 24 6.91 -3.89 0.57
C GLU A 24 5.41 -3.68 0.37
N THR A 25 4.77 -2.86 1.21
CA THR A 25 3.35 -2.53 1.07
C THR A 25 3.07 -1.77 -0.24
N GLN A 26 3.91 -0.78 -0.57
CA GLN A 26 3.78 -0.05 -1.83
C GLN A 26 3.94 -0.97 -3.05
N GLU A 27 4.89 -1.89 -3.02
CA GLU A 27 5.12 -2.87 -4.09
C GLU A 27 3.90 -3.81 -4.24
N PHE A 28 3.34 -4.29 -3.13
CA PHE A 28 2.12 -5.10 -3.13
C PHE A 28 0.94 -4.40 -3.82
N TYR A 29 0.66 -3.13 -3.44
CA TYR A 29 -0.43 -2.38 -4.07
C TYR A 29 -0.10 -1.98 -5.52
N ALA A 30 1.17 -1.76 -5.86
CA ALA A 30 1.59 -1.49 -7.23
C ALA A 30 1.31 -2.69 -8.15
N GLU A 31 1.63 -3.90 -7.70
CA GLU A 31 1.32 -5.15 -8.41
C GLU A 31 -0.19 -5.36 -8.50
N ALA A 32 -0.94 -5.19 -7.40
CA ALA A 32 -2.39 -5.34 -7.41
C ALA A 32 -3.11 -4.36 -8.37
N ILE A 33 -2.59 -3.14 -8.52
CA ILE A 33 -3.09 -2.17 -9.51
C ILE A 33 -2.69 -2.59 -10.92
N ALA A 34 -1.44 -3.06 -11.12
CA ALA A 34 -0.97 -3.53 -12.41
C ALA A 34 -1.79 -4.72 -12.93
N ASP A 35 -2.07 -5.72 -12.09
CA ASP A 35 -2.90 -6.88 -12.44
C ASP A 35 -4.29 -6.45 -12.93
N ARG A 36 -4.91 -5.46 -12.27
CA ARG A 36 -6.22 -4.92 -12.68
C ARG A 36 -6.16 -4.16 -14.00
N MET A 37 -5.06 -3.46 -14.25
CA MET A 37 -4.83 -2.81 -15.53
C MET A 37 -4.62 -3.84 -16.65
N GLU A 38 -3.96 -4.96 -16.36
CA GLU A 38 -3.82 -6.11 -17.26
C GLU A 38 -5.18 -6.78 -17.55
N ASP A 39 -6.08 -6.81 -16.57
CA ASP A 39 -7.47 -7.24 -16.73
C ASP A 39 -8.34 -6.26 -17.55
N GLY A 40 -7.78 -5.14 -18.00
CA GLY A 40 -8.42 -4.16 -18.88
C GLY A 40 -9.06 -2.97 -18.15
N MET A 41 -8.82 -2.80 -16.85
CA MET A 41 -9.23 -1.58 -16.14
C MET A 41 -8.31 -0.42 -16.50
N THR A 42 -8.86 0.80 -16.53
CA THR A 42 -8.01 1.99 -16.56
C THR A 42 -7.31 2.18 -15.22
N GLU A 43 -6.17 2.87 -15.21
CA GLU A 43 -5.42 3.16 -13.98
C GLU A 43 -6.30 3.83 -12.91
N ALA A 44 -7.14 4.78 -13.31
CA ALA A 44 -8.05 5.46 -12.39
C ALA A 44 -9.08 4.51 -11.76
N GLU A 45 -9.59 3.54 -12.52
CA GLU A 45 -10.52 2.52 -12.02
C GLU A 45 -9.81 1.51 -11.11
N ALA A 46 -8.62 1.05 -11.51
CA ALA A 46 -7.81 0.13 -10.72
C ALA A 46 -7.44 0.74 -9.36
N VAL A 47 -7.05 2.03 -9.35
CA VAL A 47 -6.77 2.76 -8.11
C VAL A 47 -8.04 3.02 -7.30
N ALA A 48 -9.16 3.38 -7.94
CA ALA A 48 -10.43 3.55 -7.23
C ALA A 48 -10.90 2.23 -6.58
N ALA A 49 -10.63 1.09 -7.20
CA ALA A 49 -10.95 -0.23 -6.66
C ALA A 49 -10.09 -0.61 -5.44
N MET A 50 -8.95 0.05 -5.21
CA MET A 50 -8.14 -0.13 -3.99
C MET A 50 -8.76 0.57 -2.76
N GLY A 51 -9.66 1.52 -2.98
CA GLY A 51 -10.17 2.39 -1.91
C GLY A 51 -9.29 3.62 -1.69
N THR A 52 -9.51 4.34 -0.59
CA THR A 52 -8.68 5.50 -0.28
C THR A 52 -7.36 5.08 0.36
N PRO A 53 -6.25 5.83 0.12
CA PRO A 53 -4.97 5.56 0.79
C PRO A 53 -5.10 5.53 2.32
N GLY A 54 -6.04 6.30 2.89
CA GLY A 54 -6.33 6.33 4.32
C GLY A 54 -6.90 5.01 4.84
N GLU A 55 -7.97 4.51 4.22
CA GLU A 55 -8.58 3.23 4.58
C GLU A 55 -7.61 2.06 4.42
N VAL A 56 -6.83 2.08 3.32
CA VAL A 56 -5.81 1.07 3.05
C VAL A 56 -4.69 1.10 4.10
N ALA A 57 -4.22 2.29 4.48
CA ALA A 57 -3.22 2.43 5.53
C ALA A 57 -3.76 1.96 6.88
N GLU A 58 -4.99 2.34 7.24
CA GLU A 58 -5.64 1.89 8.47
C GLU A 58 -5.77 0.37 8.51
N ALA A 59 -6.25 -0.26 7.43
CA ALA A 59 -6.33 -1.72 7.33
C ALA A 59 -4.96 -2.39 7.46
N THR A 60 -3.93 -1.85 6.79
CA THR A 60 -2.54 -2.34 6.89
C THR A 60 -2.01 -2.24 8.32
N LEU A 61 -2.37 -1.18 9.05
CA LEU A 61 -1.96 -0.97 10.44
C LEU A 61 -2.75 -1.85 11.43
N ASP A 62 -4.01 -2.15 11.13
CA ASP A 62 -4.92 -2.95 11.97
C ASP A 62 -4.71 -4.47 11.80
N GLU A 63 -4.33 -4.93 10.59
CA GLU A 63 -3.95 -6.33 10.33
C GLU A 63 -2.61 -6.73 10.97
N LEU A 64 -1.79 -5.76 11.41
CA LEU A 64 -0.61 -6.05 12.21
C LEU A 64 -1.06 -6.49 13.61
N PRO A 65 -0.81 -7.76 14.03
CA PRO A 65 -1.05 -8.12 15.42
C PRO A 65 -0.20 -7.22 16.33
N ALA A 66 -0.68 -6.93 17.54
CA ALA A 66 -0.06 -6.03 18.54
C ALA A 66 1.31 -6.50 19.10
N VAL A 67 2.13 -7.16 18.28
CA VAL A 67 3.43 -7.72 18.62
C VAL A 67 4.51 -6.68 18.30
N PRO A 68 5.45 -6.40 19.22
CA PRO A 68 6.45 -5.36 19.02
C PRO A 68 7.28 -5.64 17.78
N ARG A 69 7.36 -4.67 16.87
CA ARG A 69 8.19 -4.73 15.67
C ARG A 69 9.66 -4.61 16.05
N ALA A 70 10.20 -5.73 16.54
CA ALA A 70 11.61 -5.95 16.75
C ALA A 70 11.91 -7.37 16.33
N ILE A 71 12.11 -7.58 15.03
CA ILE A 71 13.01 -8.65 14.59
C ILE A 71 13.95 -8.04 13.57
N ALA A 72 15.22 -8.19 13.90
CA ALA A 72 16.34 -7.44 13.41
C ALA A 72 16.70 -7.77 11.96
N ARG A 73 17.23 -6.75 11.29
CA ARG A 73 18.17 -6.86 10.18
C ARG A 73 19.30 -7.84 10.57
N THR A 74 19.41 -8.97 9.87
CA THR A 74 20.63 -9.79 9.80
C THR A 74 21.22 -9.71 8.41
#